data_AF-A0A3P6T6Y5-F1
#
_entry.id   AF-A0A3P6T6Y5-F1
#
_cell.length_a   1.000
_cell.length_b   1.000
_cell.length_c   1.000
_cell.angle_alpha   90.00
_cell.angle_beta   90.00
_cell.angle_gamma   90.00
#
_symmetry.space_group_name_H-M   'P 1'
#
loop_
_entity.id
_entity.type
_entity.pdbx_description
1 polymer ?
#
loop_
_entity_poly.entity_id
_entity_poly.type
_entity_poly.pdbx_seq_one_letter_code
_entity_poly.pdbx_strand_id
1 'polypeptide(L)'
;MYVKNEFDEYASHKTKKMLRLIAYPDFILNERKLDEFYKGLELNEYDSYGEVLEKVAVWNIKAVFERLTKPLDRTDYNFNSAAVNAYYDTLNSISKPQNEQLH
;
A
#
# COMPACT_ATOMS: atom_id res chain seq x y z
N MET A 1 4.27 2.29 -40.08
CA MET A 1 5.44 2.98 -39.47
C MET A 1 4.99 4.03 -38.46
N TYR A 2 4.04 4.93 -38.79
CA TYR A 2 3.45 5.90 -37.84
C TYR A 2 2.86 5.26 -36.56
N VAL A 3 2.00 4.25 -36.70
CA VAL A 3 1.37 3.56 -35.56
C VAL A 3 2.40 2.93 -34.60
N LYS A 4 3.54 2.47 -35.13
CA LYS A 4 4.61 1.89 -34.30
C LYS A 4 5.32 2.97 -33.49
N ASN A 5 5.62 4.11 -34.11
CA ASN A 5 6.31 5.21 -33.42
C ASN A 5 5.45 5.82 -32.32
N GLU A 6 4.16 6.06 -32.59
CA GLU A 6 3.23 6.54 -31.56
C GLU A 6 3.07 5.53 -30.42
N PHE A 7 2.91 4.23 -30.74
CA PHE A 7 2.84 3.18 -29.74
C PHE A 7 4.11 3.11 -28.87
N ASP A 8 5.29 3.17 -29.50
CA ASP A 8 6.58 3.14 -28.81
C ASP A 8 6.73 4.34 -27.85
N GLU A 9 6.25 5.53 -28.25
CA GLU A 9 6.22 6.72 -27.39
C GLU A 9 5.28 6.56 -26.19
N TYR A 10 4.05 6.08 -26.40
CA TYR A 10 3.09 5.83 -25.31
C TYR A 10 3.60 4.77 -24.33
N ALA A 11 4.18 3.68 -24.84
CA ALA A 11 4.76 2.61 -24.03
C ALA A 11 5.95 3.13 -23.21
N SER A 12 6.84 3.93 -23.82
CA SER A 12 7.96 4.58 -23.11
C SER A 12 7.47 5.52 -22.02
N HIS A 13 6.47 6.36 -22.33
CA HIS A 13 5.88 7.29 -21.39
C HIS A 13 5.22 6.58 -20.19
N LYS A 14 4.46 5.50 -20.43
CA LYS A 14 3.87 4.67 -19.37
C LYS A 14 4.95 4.07 -18.46
N THR A 15 6.00 3.51 -19.04
CA THR A 15 7.10 2.89 -18.30
C THR A 15 7.85 3.92 -17.45
N LYS A 16 8.15 5.10 -17.99
CA LYS A 16 8.82 6.20 -17.27
C LYS A 16 8.00 6.71 -16.07
N LYS A 17 6.67 6.60 -16.12
CA LYS A 17 5.75 7.02 -15.04
C LYS A 17 5.38 5.89 -14.09
N MET A 18 6.04 4.74 -14.19
CA MET A 18 5.76 3.59 -13.35
C MET A 18 6.37 3.79 -11.96
N LEU A 19 5.57 3.61 -10.92
CA LEU A 19 6.02 3.67 -9.55
C LEU A 19 6.61 2.33 -9.12
N ARG A 20 7.62 2.37 -8.25
CA ARG A 20 8.23 1.19 -7.65
C ARG A 20 8.01 1.23 -6.15
N LEU A 21 7.23 0.29 -5.63
CA LEU A 21 6.97 0.13 -4.20
C LEU A 21 7.75 -1.10 -3.73
N ILE A 22 8.83 -0.89 -3.00
CA ILE A 22 9.83 -1.90 -2.74
C ILE A 22 9.99 -2.08 -1.24
N ALA A 23 10.03 -3.33 -0.80
CA ALA A 23 10.23 -3.76 0.58
C ALA A 23 9.07 -3.40 1.51
N TYR A 24 8.97 -2.14 1.91
CA TYR A 24 8.04 -1.64 2.91
C TYR A 24 7.84 -0.12 2.75
N PRO A 25 6.71 0.44 3.22
CA PRO A 25 6.48 1.87 3.16
C PRO A 25 7.34 2.62 4.19
N ASP A 26 7.91 3.77 3.81
CA ASP A 26 8.82 4.55 4.67
C ASP A 26 8.20 4.97 6.01
N PHE A 27 6.87 5.10 6.08
CA PHE A 27 6.21 5.59 7.30
C PHE A 27 6.42 4.68 8.51
N ILE A 28 6.66 3.38 8.30
CA ILE A 28 6.87 2.42 9.41
C ILE A 28 8.19 2.65 10.14
N LEU A 29 9.14 3.33 9.51
CA LEU A 29 10.42 3.70 10.11
C LEU A 29 10.34 5.00 10.92
N ASN A 30 9.19 5.69 10.90
CA ASN A 30 8.98 6.95 11.58
C ASN A 30 7.87 6.80 12.63
N GLU A 31 8.26 6.75 13.90
CA GLU A 31 7.34 6.55 15.04
C GLU A 31 6.12 7.47 15.00
N ARG A 32 6.32 8.77 14.75
CA ARG A 32 5.21 9.74 14.68
C ARG A 32 4.23 9.40 13.55
N LYS A 33 4.74 9.03 12.38
CA LYS A 33 3.87 8.66 11.24
C LYS A 33 3.19 7.31 11.46
N LEU A 34 3.85 6.39 12.17
CA LEU A 34 3.29 5.10 12.55
C LEU A 34 2.13 5.27 13.54
N ASP A 35 2.30 6.12 14.56
CA ASP A 35 1.25 6.47 15.50
C ASP A 35 0.08 7.18 14.82
N GLU A 36 0.38 8.07 13.88
CA GLU A 36 -0.62 8.77 13.07
C GLU A 36 -1.42 7.78 12.19
N PHE A 37 -0.75 6.78 11.61
CA PHE A 37 -1.37 5.74 10.80
C PHE A 37 -2.34 4.88 11.61
N TYR A 38 -1.94 4.44 12.80
CA TYR A 38 -2.78 3.61 13.69
C TYR A 38 -3.67 4.42 14.64
N LYS A 39 -3.78 5.73 14.44
CA LYS A 39 -4.59 6.61 15.28
C LYS A 39 -6.04 6.11 15.36
N GLY A 40 -6.56 6.05 16.59
CA GLY A 40 -7.93 5.62 16.86
C GLY A 40 -8.13 4.09 16.91
N LEU A 41 -7.07 3.29 16.73
CA LEU A 41 -7.07 1.89 17.12
C LEU A 41 -6.62 1.77 18.58
N GLU A 42 -7.57 1.54 19.48
CA GLU A 42 -7.31 1.39 20.91
C GLU A 42 -7.51 -0.06 21.32
N LEU A 43 -6.42 -0.73 21.71
CA LEU A 43 -6.44 -2.10 22.22
C LEU A 43 -6.04 -2.09 23.69
N ASN A 44 -6.74 -2.90 24.50
CA ASN A 44 -6.49 -3.04 25.92
C ASN A 44 -5.96 -4.46 26.22
N GLU A 45 -5.06 -4.57 27.18
CA GLU A 45 -4.52 -5.86 27.63
C GLU A 45 -5.58 -6.83 28.18
N TYR A 46 -6.71 -6.31 28.65
CA TYR A 46 -7.85 -7.10 29.14
C TYR A 46 -8.88 -7.44 28.05
N ASP A 47 -8.71 -6.94 26.82
CA ASP A 47 -9.60 -7.31 25.73
C ASP A 47 -9.46 -8.80 25.42
N SER A 48 -10.59 -9.49 25.33
CA SER A 48 -10.63 -10.83 24.76
C SER A 48 -10.23 -10.80 23.29
N TYR A 49 -9.81 -11.94 22.77
CA TYR A 49 -9.50 -12.07 21.34
C TYR A 49 -10.65 -11.63 20.43
N GLY A 50 -11.90 -11.91 20.83
CA GLY A 50 -13.09 -11.46 20.08
C GLY A 50 -13.23 -9.94 20.05
N GLU A 51 -13.00 -9.26 21.18
CA GLU A 51 -13.05 -7.80 21.27
C GLU A 51 -11.92 -7.14 20.47
N VAL A 52 -10.71 -7.72 20.49
CA VAL A 52 -9.60 -7.25 19.64
C VAL A 52 -9.98 -7.32 18.16
N LEU A 53 -10.54 -8.45 17.72
CA LEU A 53 -10.99 -8.60 16.33
C LEU A 53 -12.07 -7.59 15.95
N GLU A 54 -13.06 -7.37 16.82
CA GLU A 54 -14.11 -6.39 16.60
C GLU A 54 -13.55 -4.98 16.47
N LYS A 55 -12.68 -4.56 17.39
CA LYS A 55 -12.06 -3.23 17.38
C LYS A 55 -11.22 -3.01 16.12
N VAL A 56 -10.41 -3.99 15.73
CA VAL A 56 -9.61 -3.95 14.49
C VAL A 56 -10.52 -3.90 13.26
N ALA A 57 -11.62 -4.66 13.23
CA ALA A 57 -12.58 -4.64 12.13
C ALA A 57 -13.26 -3.26 11.98
N VAL A 58 -13.74 -2.68 13.08
CA VAL A 58 -14.35 -1.35 13.10
C VAL A 58 -13.35 -0.28 12.64
N TRP A 59 -12.11 -0.34 13.13
CA TRP A 59 -11.05 0.58 12.70
C TRP A 59 -10.76 0.47 11.20
N ASN A 60 -10.62 -0.76 10.67
CA ASN A 60 -10.41 -0.99 9.24
C ASN A 60 -11.56 -0.44 8.38
N ILE A 61 -12.81 -0.66 8.80
CA ILE A 61 -13.98 -0.12 8.09
C ILE A 61 -13.91 1.41 8.05
N LYS A 62 -13.65 2.08 9.18
CA LYS A 62 -13.49 3.54 9.23
C LYS A 62 -12.39 4.03 8.29
N ALA A 63 -11.22 3.39 8.32
CA ALA A 63 -10.10 3.75 7.45
C ALA A 63 -10.45 3.64 5.95
N VAL A 64 -11.20 2.60 5.55
CA VAL A 64 -11.68 2.44 4.18
C VAL A 64 -12.68 3.53 3.79
N PHE A 65 -13.63 3.87 4.67
CA PHE A 65 -14.61 4.93 4.40
C PHE A 65 -13.96 6.32 4.31
N GLU A 66 -12.96 6.61 5.14
CA GLU A 66 -12.22 7.88 5.06
C GLU A 66 -11.47 8.05 3.74
N ARG A 67 -11.03 6.96 3.11
CA ARG A 67 -10.37 7.03 1.80
C ARG A 67 -11.31 7.51 0.69
N LEU A 68 -12.63 7.35 0.85
CA LEU A 68 -13.61 7.81 -0.16
C LEU A 68 -13.62 9.33 -0.35
N THR A 69 -13.18 10.09 0.66
CA THR A 69 -13.15 11.56 0.62
C THR A 69 -11.76 12.13 0.34
N LYS A 70 -10.73 11.27 0.31
CA LYS A 70 -9.33 11.66 0.11
C LYS A 70 -8.91 11.40 -1.35
N PRO A 71 -7.98 12.18 -1.91
CA PRO A 71 -7.42 11.88 -3.23
C PRO A 71 -6.66 10.55 -3.19
N LEU A 72 -6.61 9.87 -4.34
CA LEU A 72 -5.90 8.60 -4.46
C LEU A 72 -4.39 8.80 -4.25
N ASP A 73 -3.86 8.16 -3.22
CA ASP A 73 -2.42 8.06 -2.98
C ASP A 73 -1.86 6.80 -3.66
N ARG A 74 -1.06 6.99 -4.70
CA ARG A 74 -0.41 5.89 -5.44
C ARG A 74 0.86 5.36 -4.76
N THR A 75 1.27 5.99 -3.65
CA THR A 75 2.42 5.57 -2.83
C THR A 75 2.01 4.68 -1.67
N ASP A 76 0.70 4.48 -1.47
CA ASP A 76 0.17 3.58 -0.44
C ASP A 76 0.48 2.12 -0.80
N TYR A 77 0.91 1.35 0.20
CA TYR A 77 1.28 -0.04 0.02
C TYR A 77 0.03 -0.90 0.19
N ASN A 78 -0.41 -1.54 -0.88
CA ASN A 78 -1.56 -2.45 -0.88
C ASN A 78 -1.19 -3.91 -0.57
N PHE A 79 0.01 -4.16 -0.05
CA PHE A 79 0.54 -5.48 0.26
C PHE A 79 1.25 -5.50 1.61
N ASN A 80 1.26 -6.68 2.23
CA ASN A 80 2.03 -6.92 3.45
C ASN A 80 3.52 -7.09 3.10
N SER A 81 4.40 -6.31 3.71
CA SER A 81 5.86 -6.36 3.52
C SER A 81 6.49 -7.73 3.79
N ALA A 82 5.81 -8.58 4.58
CA ALA A 82 6.24 -9.94 4.90
C ALA A 82 5.81 -11.00 3.86
N ALA A 83 5.01 -10.63 2.85
CA ALA A 83 4.62 -11.55 1.78
C ALA A 83 5.82 -11.93 0.90
N VAL A 84 5.78 -13.13 0.30
CA VAL A 84 6.76 -13.59 -0.69
C VAL A 84 6.06 -13.63 -2.05
N ASN A 85 5.93 -12.47 -2.70
CA ASN A 85 5.22 -12.33 -3.98
C ASN A 85 5.46 -10.96 -4.62
N ALA A 86 5.32 -10.82 -5.94
CA ALA A 86 5.34 -9.53 -6.63
C ALA A 86 3.98 -9.21 -7.27
N TYR A 87 3.63 -7.92 -7.31
CA TYR A 87 2.34 -7.44 -7.83
C TYR A 87 2.53 -6.31 -8.85
N TYR A 88 1.63 -6.25 -9.83
CA TYR A 88 1.45 -5.11 -10.72
C TYR A 88 0.06 -4.50 -10.49
N ASP A 89 -0.01 -3.17 -10.35
CA ASP A 89 -1.25 -2.44 -10.14
C ASP A 89 -1.72 -1.73 -11.43
N THR A 90 -3.04 -1.66 -11.64
CA THR A 90 -3.64 -0.92 -12.77
C THR A 90 -3.33 0.58 -12.72
N LEU A 91 -2.99 1.09 -11.54
CA LEU A 91 -2.43 2.42 -11.30
C LEU A 91 -0.96 2.56 -11.72
N ASN A 92 -0.44 1.64 -12.54
CA ASN A 92 0.91 1.69 -13.11
C ASN A 92 2.00 1.73 -12.03
N SER A 93 1.96 0.78 -11.11
CA SER A 93 3.01 0.53 -10.12
C SER A 93 3.42 -0.95 -10.12
N ILE A 94 4.68 -1.20 -9.79
CA ILE A 94 5.21 -2.53 -9.48
C ILE A 94 5.56 -2.55 -8.00
N SER A 95 5.11 -3.60 -7.33
CA SER A 95 5.21 -3.80 -5.89
C SER A 95 5.96 -5.08 -5.59
N LYS A 96 7.01 -5.00 -4.78
CA LYS A 96 7.80 -6.15 -4.33
C LYS A 96 8.08 -6.06 -2.81
N PRO A 97 7.48 -6.91 -1.97
CA PRO A 97 7.77 -7.00 -0.54
C PRO A 97 9.19 -7.49 -0.24
N GLN A 98 9.63 -7.25 1.00
CA GLN A 98 11.03 -7.46 1.41
C GLN A 98 11.43 -8.94 1.37
N ASN A 99 10.56 -9.85 1.78
CA ASN A 99 10.90 -11.27 1.91
C ASN A 99 11.19 -11.96 0.57
N GLU A 100 10.74 -11.40 -0.56
CA GLU A 100 11.05 -11.90 -1.89
C GLU A 100 12.41 -11.37 -2.44
N GLN A 101 13.10 -10.47 -1.73
CA GLN A 101 14.44 -10.01 -2.13
C GLN A 101 15.57 -10.87 -1.57
N LEU A 102 15.28 -11.78 -0.64
CA LEU A 102 16.26 -12.64 0.01
C LEU A 102 16.56 -13.93 -0.77
N HIS A 103 16.03 -14.04 -2.00
CA HIS A 103 16.20 -15.15 -2.93
C HIS A 103 16.60 -14.62 -4.31
#